data_AF-A0M0Q7-F1
#
_entry.id   AF-A0M0Q7-F1
#
_cell.length_a   1.000
_cell.length_b   1.000
_cell.length_c   1.000
_cell.angle_alpha   90.00
_cell.angle_beta   90.00
_cell.angle_gamma   90.00
#
_symmetry.space_group_name_H-M   'P 1'
#
loop_
_entity.id
_entity.type
_entity.pdbx_description
1 polymer ?
#
loop_
_entity_poly.entity_id
_entity_poly.type
_entity_poly.pdbx_seq_one_letter_code
_entity_poly.pdbx_strand_id
1 'polypeptide(L)'
;MFTVTPSFFNFNPLNKIQMKTKVNEISIKYQGNFKISQAPKITSSVSAAELLYNERNKDQIGLQECFKVMLLNNGNKVKGIFEVFTGGITGTLVDLRILFAVVLKSLSVNLIIAHYVK
;
A
#
# COMPACT_ATOMS: atom_id res chain seq x y z
N MET A 1 -49.30 -40.71 -48.06
CA MET A 1 -49.72 -40.88 -46.66
C MET A 1 -48.45 -40.94 -45.82
N PHE A 2 -48.36 -40.10 -44.80
CA PHE A 2 -47.23 -39.89 -43.88
C PHE A 2 -46.58 -41.22 -43.42
N THR A 3 -45.28 -41.36 -43.14
CA THR A 3 -44.53 -40.66 -42.07
C THR A 3 -43.01 -40.98 -42.09
N VAL A 4 -42.23 -40.06 -41.51
CA VAL A 4 -40.89 -40.12 -40.86
C VAL A 4 -39.64 -40.63 -41.62
N THR A 5 -38.69 -39.72 -41.82
CA THR A 5 -37.25 -40.02 -41.93
C THR A 5 -36.48 -39.26 -40.84
N PRO A 6 -35.39 -39.84 -40.30
CA PRO A 6 -34.84 -39.48 -39.00
C PRO A 6 -33.99 -38.21 -39.07
N SER A 7 -33.95 -37.50 -37.94
CA SER A 7 -33.13 -36.33 -37.67
C SER A 7 -31.65 -36.64 -37.87
N PHE A 8 -31.11 -36.23 -39.01
CA PHE A 8 -29.66 -36.12 -39.21
C PHE A 8 -29.13 -34.91 -38.45
N PHE A 9 -28.02 -35.15 -37.76
CA PHE A 9 -27.20 -34.19 -37.04
C PHE A 9 -27.10 -32.83 -37.75
N ASN A 10 -27.64 -31.78 -37.12
CA ASN A 10 -27.18 -30.41 -37.38
C ASN A 10 -26.15 -30.06 -36.30
N PHE A 11 -24.88 -30.10 -36.70
CA PHE A 11 -23.78 -29.51 -35.97
C PHE A 11 -24.05 -28.00 -35.84
N ASN A 12 -24.43 -27.55 -34.65
CA ASN A 12 -24.28 -26.13 -34.30
C ASN A 12 -22.81 -25.91 -33.92
N PRO A 13 -22.06 -25.07 -34.65
CA PRO A 13 -20.70 -24.77 -34.27
C PRO A 13 -20.72 -24.05 -32.92
N LEU A 14 -20.03 -24.68 -31.95
CA LEU A 14 -19.54 -24.15 -30.69
C LEU A 14 -19.96 -22.70 -30.43
N ASN A 15 -20.94 -22.52 -29.53
CA ASN A 15 -21.13 -21.26 -28.81
C ASN A 15 -19.75 -20.73 -28.44
N LYS A 16 -19.31 -19.67 -29.12
CA LYS A 16 -18.05 -19.01 -28.83
C LYS A 16 -18.21 -18.47 -27.41
N ILE A 17 -17.67 -19.18 -26.43
CA ILE A 17 -17.68 -18.76 -25.02
C ILE A 17 -16.99 -17.40 -25.01
N GLN A 18 -17.78 -16.33 -24.95
CA GLN A 18 -17.26 -14.98 -24.87
C GLN A 18 -16.76 -14.81 -23.45
N MET A 19 -15.48 -15.16 -23.23
CA MET A 19 -14.77 -14.88 -21.99
C MET A 19 -14.71 -13.37 -21.81
N LYS A 20 -15.67 -12.80 -21.07
CA LYS A 20 -15.52 -11.47 -20.45
C LYS A 20 -14.51 -11.63 -19.31
N THR A 21 -13.21 -11.62 -19.63
CA THR A 21 -12.18 -11.46 -18.60
C THR A 21 -12.24 -10.02 -18.11
N LYS A 22 -12.96 -9.81 -16.99
CA LYS A 22 -12.95 -8.57 -16.24
C LYS A 22 -11.74 -8.63 -15.30
N VAL A 23 -10.69 -7.88 -15.60
CA VAL A 23 -9.53 -7.72 -14.72
C VAL A 23 -9.83 -6.68 -13.63
N ASN A 24 -9.14 -6.79 -12.49
CA ASN A 24 -9.33 -5.90 -11.35
C ASN A 24 -8.67 -4.53 -11.56
N GLU A 25 -9.29 -3.49 -11.01
CA GLU A 25 -8.74 -2.14 -10.89
C GLU A 25 -7.73 -2.06 -9.74
N ILE A 26 -6.64 -1.31 -9.94
CA ILE A 26 -5.66 -0.94 -8.90
C ILE A 26 -5.69 0.58 -8.80
N SER A 27 -6.05 1.14 -7.64
CA SER A 27 -5.95 2.59 -7.43
C SER A 27 -5.15 2.90 -6.19
N ILE A 28 -4.07 3.65 -6.41
CA ILE A 28 -3.27 4.23 -5.34
C ILE A 28 -3.45 5.75 -5.50
N LYS A 29 -3.76 6.51 -4.44
CA LYS A 29 -3.90 7.97 -4.51
C LYS A 29 -3.03 8.62 -3.44
N TYR A 30 -2.20 9.58 -3.86
CA TYR A 30 -1.44 10.45 -2.99
C TYR A 30 -1.98 11.87 -3.16
N GLN A 31 -2.48 12.49 -2.09
CA GLN A 31 -2.98 13.87 -2.08
C GLN A 31 -2.05 14.73 -1.23
N GLY A 32 -1.03 15.30 -1.85
CA GLY A 32 -0.12 16.23 -1.20
C GLY A 32 -0.70 17.64 -1.19
N ASN A 33 -1.67 17.92 -0.31
CA ASN A 33 -2.27 19.26 -0.21
C ASN A 33 -1.43 20.25 0.63
N PHE A 34 -0.25 19.83 1.10
CA PHE A 34 0.61 20.65 1.93
C PHE A 34 1.86 21.11 1.18
N LYS A 35 2.29 22.35 1.44
CA LYS A 35 3.47 22.93 0.82
C LYS A 35 4.72 22.26 1.41
N ILE A 36 5.42 21.47 0.60
CA ILE A 36 6.67 20.81 1.01
C ILE A 36 7.75 21.82 1.47
N SER A 37 7.65 23.09 1.05
CA SER A 37 8.54 24.15 1.52
C SER A 37 8.42 24.38 3.03
N GLN A 38 7.21 24.21 3.60
CA GLN A 38 6.89 24.36 5.01
C GLN A 38 7.02 23.06 5.81
N ALA A 39 7.37 21.96 5.13
CA ALA A 39 7.55 20.66 5.76
C ALA A 39 8.73 20.67 6.74
N PRO A 40 8.65 19.92 7.85
CA PRO A 40 9.78 19.66 8.72
C PRO A 40 10.95 19.06 7.94
N LYS A 41 12.17 19.52 8.24
CA LYS A 41 13.40 18.95 7.71
C LYS A 41 14.07 18.12 8.80
N ILE A 42 14.41 16.88 8.46
CA ILE A 42 15.17 16.01 9.34
C ILE A 42 16.65 16.32 9.19
N THR A 43 17.31 16.63 10.30
CA THR A 43 18.74 16.93 10.37
C THR A 43 19.50 15.95 11.26
N SER A 44 18.79 15.20 12.11
CA SER A 44 19.36 14.19 13.00
C SER A 44 18.36 13.05 13.28
N SER A 45 18.88 11.92 13.76
CA SER A 45 18.05 10.82 14.28
C SER A 45 17.12 11.28 15.41
N VAL A 46 17.59 12.20 16.26
CA VAL A 46 16.78 12.79 17.35
C VAL A 46 15.56 13.52 16.78
N SER A 47 15.77 14.40 15.79
CA SER A 47 14.66 15.12 15.14
C SER A 47 13.65 14.18 14.47
N ALA A 48 14.11 13.05 13.92
CA ALA A 48 13.23 12.05 13.33
C ALA A 48 12.43 11.31 14.41
N ALA A 49 13.08 10.91 15.50
CA ALA A 49 12.46 10.20 16.61
C ALA A 49 11.39 11.06 17.30
N GLU A 50 11.67 12.34 17.55
CA GLU A 50 10.71 13.29 18.11
C GLU A 50 9.47 13.43 17.23
N LEU A 51 9.65 13.62 15.93
CA LEU A 51 8.54 13.78 15.00
C LEU A 51 7.68 12.52 14.93
N LEU A 52 8.30 11.34 14.82
CA LEU A 52 7.57 10.07 14.81
C LEU A 52 6.86 9.79 16.14
N TYR A 53 7.45 10.19 17.27
CA TYR A 53 6.85 10.05 18.58
C TYR A 53 5.62 10.95 18.74
N ASN A 54 5.70 12.20 18.27
CA ASN A 54 4.61 13.16 18.35
C ASN A 54 3.40 12.80 17.49
N GLU A 55 3.64 12.20 16.30
CA GLU A 55 2.58 11.72 15.40
C GLU A 55 1.95 10.38 15.84
N ARG A 56 2.51 9.73 16.86
CA ARG A 56 2.01 8.43 17.34
C ARG A 56 0.80 8.60 18.25
N ASN A 57 -0.12 7.64 18.18
CA ASN A 57 -1.12 7.46 19.22
C ASN A 57 -0.45 7.06 20.55
N LYS A 58 -0.47 7.97 21.52
CA LYS A 58 0.17 7.79 22.83
C LYS A 58 -0.47 6.68 23.66
N ASP A 59 -1.75 6.40 23.45
CA ASP A 59 -2.48 5.35 24.16
C ASP A 59 -2.06 3.94 23.73
N GLN A 60 -1.38 3.81 22.59
CA GLN A 60 -0.88 2.55 22.05
C GLN A 60 0.62 2.35 22.28
N ILE A 61 1.29 3.22 23.02
CA ILE A 61 2.71 3.08 23.33
C ILE A 61 2.89 1.90 24.31
N GLY A 62 3.73 0.93 23.93
CA GLY A 62 4.04 -0.24 24.76
C GLY A 62 2.93 -1.29 24.87
N LEU A 63 1.76 -1.06 24.24
CA LEU A 63 0.69 -2.06 24.14
C LEU A 63 0.98 -3.09 23.05
N GLN A 64 1.49 -2.62 21.92
CA GLN A 64 1.53 -3.40 20.69
C GLN A 64 2.67 -2.90 19.77
N GLU A 65 3.26 -3.80 18.98
CA GLU A 65 4.32 -3.43 18.04
C GLU A 65 3.80 -2.53 16.93
N CYS A 66 4.64 -1.63 16.47
CA CYS A 66 4.32 -0.74 15.36
C CYS A 66 5.56 -0.47 14.51
N PHE A 67 5.37 -0.52 13.19
CA PHE A 67 6.39 -0.21 12.20
C PHE A 67 5.92 0.93 11.31
N LYS A 68 6.66 2.03 11.36
CA LYS A 68 6.38 3.24 10.58
C LYS A 68 7.53 3.59 9.67
N VAL A 69 7.22 4.24 8.57
CA VAL A 69 8.17 4.72 7.58
C VAL A 69 7.93 6.20 7.35
N MET A 70 8.93 7.02 7.68
CA MET A 70 8.97 8.42 7.31
C MET A 70 9.52 8.52 5.88
N LEU A 71 8.74 9.17 5.02
CA LEU A 71 9.01 9.36 3.61
C LEU A 71 9.61 10.75 3.40
N LEU A 72 10.79 10.87 2.79
CA LEU A 72 11.48 12.15 2.62
C LEU A 72 11.80 12.47 1.15
N ASN A 73 11.95 13.76 0.84
CA ASN A 73 12.55 14.22 -0.41
C ASN A 73 14.09 14.31 -0.30
N ASN A 74 14.76 14.64 -1.40
CA ASN A 74 16.24 14.81 -1.46
C ASN A 74 16.78 15.90 -0.51
N GLY A 75 15.93 16.86 -0.10
CA GLY A 75 16.27 17.88 0.88
C GLY A 75 16.07 17.44 2.33
N ASN A 76 15.83 16.15 2.59
CA ASN A 76 15.43 15.56 3.87
C ASN A 76 14.17 16.20 4.48
N LYS A 77 13.27 16.73 3.65
CA LYS A 77 11.96 17.23 4.11
C LYS A 77 10.95 16.10 4.16
N VAL A 78 10.19 16.04 5.24
CA VAL A 78 9.17 15.01 5.47
C VAL A 78 8.01 15.20 4.51
N LYS A 79 7.77 14.21 3.66
CA LYS A 79 6.62 14.12 2.75
C LYS A 79 5.41 13.49 3.44
N GLY A 80 5.65 12.63 4.41
CA GLY A 80 4.62 11.98 5.22
C GLY A 80 5.19 10.83 6.04
N ILE A 81 4.36 10.30 6.94
CA ILE A 81 4.64 9.07 7.67
C ILE A 81 3.60 8.03 7.26
N PHE A 82 4.07 6.84 6.91
CA PHE A 82 3.25 5.71 6.55
C PHE A 82 3.40 4.63 7.62
N GLU A 83 2.28 4.24 8.24
CA GLU A 83 2.24 3.10 9.14
C GLU A 83 2.10 1.82 8.32
N VAL A 84 3.14 0.98 8.37
CA VAL A 84 3.20 -0.25 7.58
C VAL A 84 2.55 -1.40 8.34
N PHE A 85 2.73 -1.41 9.65
CA PHE A 85 2.21 -2.45 10.53
C PHE A 85 1.91 -1.89 11.91
N THR A 86 0.81 -2.37 12.47
CA THR A 86 0.44 -2.22 13.87
C THR A 86 -0.23 -3.53 14.28
N GLY A 87 0.25 -4.18 15.34
CA GLY A 87 -0.21 -5.51 15.70
C GLY A 87 0.38 -6.01 17.01
N GLY A 88 0.39 -7.33 17.22
CA GLY A 88 0.73 -7.97 18.49
C GLY A 88 2.15 -7.73 19.01
N ILE A 89 2.58 -8.56 19.96
CA ILE A 89 3.85 -8.39 20.70
C ILE A 89 4.96 -9.35 20.24
N THR A 90 4.70 -10.14 19.21
CA THR A 90 5.50 -11.32 18.85
C THR A 90 6.22 -11.17 17.51
N GLY A 91 6.26 -9.95 16.96
CA GLY A 91 6.93 -9.62 15.72
C GLY A 91 6.09 -8.82 14.73
N THR A 92 6.81 -8.09 13.89
CA THR A 92 6.28 -7.26 12.81
C THR A 92 6.55 -7.93 11.47
N LEU A 93 5.51 -8.10 10.66
CA LEU A 93 5.64 -8.57 9.27
C LEU A 93 5.48 -7.40 8.30
N VAL A 94 6.52 -7.15 7.51
CA VAL A 94 6.54 -6.08 6.52
C VAL A 94 6.72 -6.66 5.11
N ASP A 95 5.71 -6.50 4.26
CA ASP A 95 5.82 -6.83 2.84
C ASP A 95 6.56 -5.68 2.12
N LEU A 96 7.79 -5.94 1.69
CA LEU A 96 8.61 -4.97 0.98
C LEU A 96 7.98 -4.52 -0.34
N ARG A 97 7.19 -5.34 -1.01
CA ARG A 97 6.54 -4.97 -2.28
C ARG A 97 5.50 -3.89 -2.05
N ILE A 98 4.71 -4.01 -0.98
CA ILE A 98 3.72 -3.01 -0.59
C ILE A 98 4.41 -1.74 -0.11
N LEU A 99 5.45 -1.88 0.73
CA LEU A 99 6.23 -0.74 1.19
C LEU A 99 6.82 0.04 0.01
N PHE A 100 7.51 -0.64 -0.91
CA PHE A 100 8.10 0.03 -2.07
C PHE A 100 7.06 0.56 -3.04
N ALA A 101 5.87 -0.05 -3.14
CA ALA A 101 4.77 0.54 -3.90
C ALA A 101 4.39 1.93 -3.34
N VAL A 102 4.33 2.08 -2.01
CA VAL A 102 4.08 3.39 -1.37
C VAL A 102 5.24 4.36 -1.61
N VAL A 103 6.49 3.91 -1.41
CA VAL A 103 7.70 4.74 -1.59
C VAL A 103 7.80 5.30 -3.00
N LEU A 104 7.59 4.43 -4.01
CA LEU A 104 7.64 4.80 -5.41
C LEU A 104 6.46 5.70 -5.79
N LYS A 105 5.25 5.37 -5.31
CA LYS A 105 4.05 6.20 -5.51
C LYS A 105 4.22 7.60 -4.94
N SER A 106 4.82 7.71 -3.76
CA SER A 106 5.04 8.98 -3.11
C SER A 106 6.22 9.75 -3.68
N LEU A 107 7.00 9.20 -4.62
CA LEU A 107 8.24 9.79 -5.15
C LEU A 107 9.23 10.16 -4.04
N SER A 108 9.40 9.28 -3.05
CA SER A 108 10.32 9.51 -1.94
C SER A 108 11.75 9.13 -2.34
N VAL A 109 12.71 9.90 -1.86
CA VAL A 109 14.14 9.70 -2.15
C VAL A 109 14.85 9.05 -0.97
N ASN A 110 14.49 9.45 0.25
CA ASN A 110 15.05 8.90 1.48
C ASN A 110 13.92 8.32 2.34
N LEU A 111 14.27 7.31 3.14
CA LEU A 111 13.37 6.61 4.04
C LEU A 111 14.00 6.54 5.42
N ILE A 112 13.21 6.82 6.45
CA ILE A 112 13.56 6.49 7.83
C ILE A 112 12.54 5.50 8.35
N ILE A 113 13.02 4.36 8.81
CA ILE A 113 12.21 3.29 9.37
C ILE A 113 12.28 3.40 10.89
N ALA A 114 11.13 3.27 11.54
CA ALA A 114 11.04 3.17 12.98
C ALA A 114 10.23 1.95 13.37
N HIS A 115 10.86 1.11 14.19
CA HIS A 115 10.24 -0.03 14.83
C HIS A 115 10.11 0.27 16.31
N TYR A 116 8.89 0.21 16.81
CA TYR A 116 8.58 0.46 18.20
C TYR A 116 8.20 -0.86 18.86
N VAL A 117 9.14 -1.36 19.64
CA VAL A 117 8.97 -2.47 20.56
C VAL A 117 9.07 -1.92 21.97
N LYS A 118 8.37 -2.57 22.90
CA LYS A 118 8.56 -2.30 24.33
C LYS A 118 9.89 -2.85 24.80
#